data_AF-A0A2D6E670-F1
#
_entry.id   AF-A0A2D6E670-F1
#
_cell.length_a   1.000
_cell.length_b   1.000
_cell.length_c   1.000
_cell.angle_alpha   90.00
_cell.angle_beta   90.00
_cell.angle_gamma   90.00
#
_symmetry.space_group_name_H-M   'P 1'
#
loop_
_entity.id
_entity.type
_entity.pdbx_description
1 polymer ?
#
loop_
_entity_poly.entity_id
_entity_poly.type
_entity_poly.pdbx_seq_one_letter_code
_entity_poly.pdbx_strand_id
1 'polypeptide(L)' 'MNTEEQERIITLDHMVDEKFAEIFFLAKEEYQISGNTPLERELYDTLNRYKRELKEFGSKYTNANKY' A
#
# COMPACT_ATOMS: atom_id res chain seq x y z
N MET A 1 7.99 14.94 19.82
CA MET A 1 9.08 13.96 19.66
C MET A 1 8.41 12.62 19.59
N ASN A 2 8.44 11.95 18.45
CA ASN A 2 7.85 10.62 18.33
C ASN A 2 8.70 9.63 19.13
N THR A 3 8.08 8.56 19.63
CA THR A 3 8.86 7.45 20.20
C THR A 3 9.52 6.66 19.08
N GLU A 4 10.64 5.99 19.36
CA GLU A 4 11.35 5.13 18.39
C GLU A 4 10.39 4.11 17.71
N GLU A 5 9.41 3.61 18.46
CA GLU A 5 8.36 2.73 17.96
C GLU A 5 7.42 3.41 16.96
N GLN A 6 7.01 4.66 17.22
CA GLN A 6 6.20 5.44 16.28
C GLN A 6 6.97 5.75 14.99
N GLU A 7 8.25 6.08 15.10
CA GLU A 7 9.12 6.31 13.94
C GLU A 7 9.25 5.04 13.11
N ARG A 8 9.48 3.89 13.75
CA ARG A 8 9.52 2.58 13.07
C ARG A 8 8.21 2.27 12.34
N ILE A 9 7.05 2.51 12.95
CA ILE A 9 5.74 2.28 12.31
C ILE A 9 5.57 3.19 11.08
N ILE A 10 5.94 4.47 11.19
CA ILE A 10 5.88 5.41 10.06
C ILE A 10 6.79 4.94 8.92
N THR A 11 8.02 4.52 9.23
CA THR A 11 8.95 3.98 8.24
C THR A 11 8.35 2.76 7.53
N LEU A 12 7.72 1.84 8.27
CA LEU A 12 7.09 0.66 7.68
C LEU A 12 5.90 1.02 6.79
N ASP A 13 5.05 1.97 7.18
CA ASP A 13 3.93 2.47 6.35
C ASP A 13 4.47 3.05 5.03
N HIS A 14 5.54 3.85 5.08
CA HIS A 14 6.20 4.37 3.87
C HIS A 14 6.78 3.26 2.98
N MET A 15 7.43 2.25 3.56
CA MET A 15 7.98 1.13 2.77
C MET A 15 6.87 0.32 2.06
N VAL A 16 5.73 0.14 2.71
CA VAL A 16 4.56 -0.48 2.07
C VAL A 16 4.08 0.37 0.91
N ASP A 17 3.97 1.68 1.09
CA ASP A 17 3.56 2.63 0.05
C ASP A 17 4.48 2.57 -1.19
N GLU A 18 5.79 2.55 -0.98
CA GLU A 18 6.78 2.41 -2.03
C GLU A 18 6.63 1.09 -2.80
N LYS A 19 6.35 -0.01 -2.11
CA LYS A 19 6.13 -1.31 -2.76
C LYS A 19 4.87 -1.35 -3.61
N PHE A 20 3.79 -0.72 -3.18
CA PHE A 20 2.59 -0.60 -4.02
C PHE A 20 2.83 0.27 -5.25
N ALA A 21 3.64 1.33 -5.13
CA ALA A 21 4.06 2.13 -6.29
C ALA A 21 4.92 1.32 -7.28
N GLU A 22 5.88 0.54 -6.77
CA GLU A 22 6.71 -0.35 -7.58
C GLU A 22 5.86 -1.37 -8.34
N ILE A 23 4.91 -2.03 -7.66
CA ILE A 23 3.98 -2.98 -8.28
C ILE A 23 3.13 -2.30 -9.36
N PHE A 24 2.67 -1.06 -9.14
CA PHE A 24 1.90 -0.31 -10.13
C PHE A 24 2.70 -0.11 -11.42
N PHE A 25 3.96 0.34 -11.32
CA PHE A 25 4.80 0.55 -12.51
C PHE A 25 5.15 -0.76 -13.22
N LEU A 26 5.51 -1.81 -12.47
CA LEU A 26 5.78 -3.13 -13.03
C LEU A 26 4.57 -3.71 -13.76
N ALA A 27 3.38 -3.61 -13.16
CA ALA A 27 2.14 -4.08 -13.79
C ALA A 27 1.81 -3.27 -15.06
N LYS A 28 2.07 -1.96 -15.07
CA LYS A 28 1.90 -1.16 -16.28
C LYS A 28 2.81 -1.63 -17.41
N GLU A 29 4.07 -1.94 -17.10
CA GLU A 29 5.04 -2.44 -18.08
C GLU A 29 4.66 -3.83 -18.60
N GLU A 30 4.41 -4.77 -17.69
CA GLU A 30 4.06 -6.16 -18.00
C GLU A 30 2.81 -6.26 -18.89
N TYR A 31 1.75 -5.52 -18.53
CA TYR A 31 0.46 -5.58 -19.24
C TYR A 31 0.32 -4.48 -20.31
N GLN A 32 1.41 -3.76 -20.62
CA GLN A 32 1.46 -2.72 -21.65
C GLN A 32 0.36 -1.65 -21.48
N ILE A 33 0.08 -1.27 -20.23
CA ILE A 33 -0.97 -0.29 -19.90
C ILE A 33 -0.43 1.12 -20.18
N SER A 34 -1.02 1.74 -21.19
CA SER A 34 -0.71 3.13 -21.55
C SER A 34 -1.19 4.12 -20.47
N GLY A 35 -0.46 5.23 -20.33
CA GLY A 35 -0.83 6.31 -19.41
C GLY A 35 -2.10 7.04 -19.82
N ASN A 36 -2.78 7.63 -18.83
CA ASN A 36 -4.05 8.36 -18.95
C ASN A 36 -5.19 7.52 -19.55
N THR A 37 -5.19 6.21 -19.29
CA THR A 37 -6.26 5.31 -19.74
C THR A 37 -7.21 4.94 -18.60
N PRO A 38 -8.47 4.57 -18.91
CA PRO A 38 -9.37 3.98 -17.91
C PRO A 38 -8.77 2.75 -17.22
N LEU A 39 -7.98 1.97 -17.96
CA LEU A 39 -7.33 0.76 -17.44
C LEU A 39 -6.22 1.08 -16.43
N GLU A 40 -5.42 2.12 -16.66
CA GLU A 40 -4.45 2.61 -15.67
C GLU A 40 -5.14 3.04 -14.37
N ARG A 41 -6.27 3.76 -14.50
CA ARG A 41 -7.07 4.16 -13.35
C ARG A 41 -7.62 2.95 -12.59
N GLU A 42 -8.13 1.95 -13.30
CA GLU A 42 -8.62 0.71 -12.69
C GLU A 42 -7.52 -0.06 -11.96
N LEU A 43 -6.31 -0.12 -12.54
CA LEU A 43 -5.14 -0.70 -11.88
C LEU A 43 -4.79 0.06 -10.60
N TYR A 44 -4.73 1.39 -10.67
CA TYR A 44 -4.46 2.25 -9.51
C TYR A 44 -5.50 2.06 -8.40
N ASP A 45 -6.79 2.06 -8.76
CA ASP A 45 -7.90 1.87 -7.81
C ASP A 45 -7.87 0.47 -7.18
N THR A 46 -7.52 -0.56 -7.97
CA THR A 46 -7.36 -1.94 -7.50
C THR A 46 -6.23 -2.08 -6.49
N LEU A 47 -5.04 -1.54 -6.80
CA LEU A 47 -3.90 -1.59 -5.89
C LEU A 47 -4.16 -0.80 -4.61
N ASN A 48 -4.83 0.35 -4.71
CA ASN A 48 -5.24 1.12 -3.53
C ASN A 48 -6.24 0.37 -2.66
N ARG A 49 -7.17 -0.39 -3.25
CA ARG A 49 -8.08 -1.25 -2.49
C ARG A 49 -7.29 -2.30 -1.69
N TYR A 50 -6.37 -3.03 -2.32
CA TYR A 50 -5.54 -4.01 -1.63
C TYR A 50 -4.64 -3.41 -0.55
N LYS A 51 -4.10 -2.21 -0.79
CA LYS A 51 -3.34 -1.47 0.22
C LYS A 51 -4.19 -1.14 1.46
N ARG A 52 -5.45 -0.72 1.26
CA ARG A 52 -6.39 -0.48 2.38
C ARG A 52 -6.70 -1.77 3.13
N GLU A 53 -7.01 -2.85 2.41
CA GLU A 53 -7.28 -4.16 3.01
C GLU A 53 -6.09 -4.66 3.84
N LEU A 54 -4.86 -4.46 3.36
CA LEU A 54 -3.64 -4.79 4.12
C LEU A 54 -3.51 -3.97 5.40
N LYS A 55 -3.81 -2.67 5.34
CA LYS A 55 -3.79 -1.78 6.52
C LYS A 55 -4.86 -2.18 7.54
N GLU A 56 -6.05 -2.55 7.08
CA GLU A 56 -7.12 -3.09 7.91
C GLU A 56 -6.77 -4.45 8.53
N PHE A 57 -6.08 -5.31 7.79
CA PHE A 57 -5.56 -6.57 8.32
C PHE A 57 -4.58 -6.32 9.46
N GLY A 58 -3.60 -5.43 9.26
CA GLY A 58 -2.62 -5.08 10.30
C GLY A 58 -3.26 -4.48 11.56
N SER A 59 -4.29 -3.64 11.40
CA SER A 59 -4.98 -3.01 12.53
C SER A 59 -5.79 -4.01 13.38
N LYS A 60 -6.31 -5.09 12.78
CA LYS A 60 -6.96 -6.20 13.51
C LYS A 60 -5.99 -6.87 14.49
N TYR A 61 -4.73 -7.07 14.10
CA TYR A 61 -3.71 -7.66 14.98
C TYR A 61 -3.28 -6.71 16.10
N THR A 62 -3.20 -5.40 15.84
CA THR A 62 -2.83 -4.42 16.86
C THR A 62 -3.90 -4.27 17.94
N ASN A 63 -5.18 -4.48 17.59
CA ASN A 63 -6.29 -4.45 18.54
C ASN A 63 -6.49 -5.79 19.27
N ALA A 64 -6.14 -6.92 18.65
CA ALA A 64 -6.23 -8.24 19.28
C ALA A 64 -5.19 -8.46 20.41
N ASN A 65 -4.04 -7.79 20.36
CA ASN A 65 -2.99 -7.88 21.39
C ASN A 65 -3.11 -6.81 22.51
N LYS A 66 -4.22 -6.07 22.56
CA LYS A 66 -4.48 -5.05 23.60
C LYS A 66 -5.36 -5.52 24.76
N TYR A 67 -5.76 -6.79 24.77
CA TYR A 67 -6.58 -7.40 25.82
C TYR A 67 -5.91 -8.65 26.38
#